data_AF-A0A0V7Z8M5-F1
#
_entry.id   AF-A0A0V7Z8M5-F1
#
_cell.length_a   1.000
_cell.length_b   1.000
_cell.length_c   1.000
_cell.angle_alpha   90.00
_cell.angle_beta   90.00
_cell.angle_gamma   90.00
#
_symmetry.space_group_name_H-M   'P 1'
#
loop_
_entity.id
_entity.type
_entity.pdbx_description
1 polymer ?
#
loop_
_entity_poly.entity_id
_entity_poly.type
_entity_poly.pdbx_seq_one_letter_code
_entity_poly.pdbx_strand_id
1 'polypeptide(L)'
;MRLIGLLRVGGRSPAKIAARLYGARDGATAVEFGLVALPFLALLGGCLENGLVSWEQEILQQAVVEAGRQIYTGSFQTTNAGVTDAATLMSRFRNAICTQPNGAARITIFNCANVRVSVTQASNYASAAPVSPVATDANGVSDWNANFPSYTCAGASAIMIVQAAVDVPVFFPLLGSTSSNLPNKRRVLQAATVFKVEPYTTKSVCS
;
A
#
# COMPACT_ATOMS: atom_id res chain seq x y z
N MET A 1 28.84 -1.43 -68.72
CA MET A 1 28.35 -2.11 -67.50
C MET A 1 28.96 -1.40 -66.30
N ARG A 2 28.39 -0.24 -65.94
CA ARG A 2 27.64 0.02 -64.69
C ARG A 2 28.41 -0.31 -63.40
N LEU A 3 28.74 0.78 -62.69
CA LEU A 3 28.76 1.03 -61.24
C LEU A 3 29.34 -0.05 -60.31
N ILE A 4 30.28 0.37 -59.44
CA ILE A 4 30.05 0.56 -57.99
C ILE A 4 31.26 1.38 -57.48
N GLY A 5 31.07 2.70 -57.33
CA GLY A 5 31.99 3.56 -56.60
C GLY A 5 31.70 3.43 -55.11
N LEU A 6 32.67 2.92 -54.35
CA LEU A 6 32.63 2.84 -52.90
C LEU A 6 32.41 4.22 -52.29
N LEU A 7 31.23 4.44 -51.72
CA LEU A 7 30.96 5.52 -50.77
C LEU A 7 31.86 5.32 -49.54
N ARG A 8 32.96 6.06 -49.46
CA ARG A 8 33.73 6.25 -48.23
C ARG A 8 32.86 7.05 -47.26
N VAL A 9 32.18 6.34 -46.36
CA VAL A 9 31.61 6.93 -45.14
C VAL A 9 32.79 7.44 -44.30
N GLY A 10 33.05 8.75 -44.37
CA GLY A 10 34.07 9.42 -43.56
C GLY A 10 33.67 9.39 -42.10
N GLY A 11 34.11 8.35 -41.38
CA GLY A 11 34.01 8.27 -39.93
C GLY A 11 34.72 9.47 -39.31
N ARG A 12 33.95 10.40 -38.72
CA ARG A 12 34.52 11.51 -37.95
C ARG A 12 35.19 10.90 -36.72
N SER A 13 36.50 11.09 -36.60
CA SER A 13 37.27 10.61 -35.45
C SER A 13 36.66 11.13 -34.14
N PRO A 14 36.47 10.27 -33.12
CA PRO A 14 35.83 10.66 -31.85
C PRO A 14 36.55 11.84 -31.16
N ALA A 15 37.86 11.97 -31.36
CA ALA A 15 38.66 13.10 -30.89
C ALA A 15 38.19 14.47 -31.43
N LYS A 16 37.72 14.54 -32.68
CA LYS A 16 37.21 15.78 -33.30
C LYS A 16 35.82 16.14 -32.80
N ILE A 17 35.03 15.17 -32.35
CA ILE A 17 33.72 15.40 -31.73
C ILE A 17 33.93 15.89 -30.29
N ALA A 18 34.82 15.25 -29.53
CA ALA A 18 35.17 15.65 -28.16
C ALA A 18 35.75 17.08 -28.10
N ALA A 19 36.66 17.45 -29.01
CA ALA A 19 37.21 18.81 -29.09
C ALA A 19 36.13 19.86 -29.44
N ARG A 20 35.14 19.50 -30.26
CA ARG A 20 34.01 20.39 -30.59
C ARG A 20 33.05 20.59 -29.42
N LEU A 21 32.85 19.54 -28.61
CA LEU A 21 32.08 19.62 -27.37
C LEU A 21 32.82 20.45 -26.30
N TYR A 22 34.15 20.35 -26.23
CA TYR A 22 34.98 21.14 -25.31
C TYR A 22 35.01 22.65 -25.65
N GLY A 23 34.85 23.01 -26.93
CA GLY A 23 34.82 24.41 -27.38
C GLY A 23 33.43 25.05 -27.40
N ALA A 24 32.36 24.28 -27.20
CA ALA A 24 30.98 24.78 -27.26
C ALA A 24 30.55 25.37 -25.90
N ARG A 25 30.62 26.71 -25.77
CA ARG A 25 30.23 27.45 -24.55
C ARG A 25 28.74 27.78 -24.47
N ASP A 26 28.04 27.78 -25.61
CA ASP A 26 26.62 28.17 -25.69
C ASP A 26 25.65 27.18 -25.01
N GLY A 27 26.13 25.98 -24.62
CA GLY A 27 25.35 24.97 -23.91
C GLY A 27 25.71 24.77 -22.43
N ALA A 28 26.73 25.46 -21.92
CA ALA A 28 27.21 25.26 -20.54
C ALA A 28 26.14 25.62 -19.49
N THR A 29 25.41 26.71 -19.71
CA THR A 29 24.31 27.15 -18.84
C THR A 29 23.14 26.19 -18.81
N ALA A 30 22.84 25.53 -19.94
CA ALA A 30 21.80 24.49 -20.01
C ALA A 30 22.19 23.24 -19.20
N VAL A 31 23.48 22.88 -19.20
CA VAL A 31 24.00 21.76 -18.40
C VAL A 31 24.00 22.10 -16.90
N GLU A 32 24.40 23.32 -16.54
CA GLU A 32 24.36 23.81 -15.15
C GLU A 32 22.93 23.82 -14.59
N PHE A 33 21.94 24.30 -15.38
CA PHE A 33 20.54 24.25 -14.98
C PHE A 33 20.02 22.80 -14.89
N GLY A 34 20.39 21.93 -15.84
CA GLY A 34 20.02 20.51 -15.81
C GLY A 34 20.54 19.79 -14.56
N LEU A 35 21.77 20.11 -14.13
CA LEU A 35 22.40 19.55 -12.92
C LEU A 35 21.65 19.90 -11.64
N VAL A 36 21.01 21.08 -11.57
CA VAL A 36 20.20 21.51 -10.41
C VAL A 36 18.73 21.09 -10.55
N ALA A 37 18.19 21.10 -11.77
CA ALA A 37 16.81 20.75 -12.04
C ALA A 37 16.51 19.28 -11.73
N LEU A 38 17.44 18.36 -12.03
CA LEU A 38 17.27 16.93 -11.75
C LEU A 38 17.07 16.62 -10.25
N PRO A 39 17.97 17.02 -9.32
CA PRO A 39 17.75 16.78 -7.90
C PRO A 39 16.54 17.53 -7.34
N PHE A 40 16.23 18.73 -7.85
CA PHE A 40 15.03 19.46 -7.46
C PHE A 40 13.74 18.72 -7.81
N LEU A 41 13.61 18.26 -9.06
CA LEU A 41 12.45 17.47 -9.50
C LEU A 41 12.35 16.12 -8.79
N ALA A 42 13.49 15.49 -8.48
CA ALA A 42 13.50 14.26 -7.70
C ALA A 42 12.96 14.49 -6.28
N LEU A 43 13.36 15.57 -5.60
CA LEU A 43 12.84 15.94 -4.28
C LEU A 43 11.36 16.30 -4.33
N LEU A 44 10.91 17.04 -5.34
CA LEU A 44 9.49 17.32 -5.55
C LEU A 44 8.68 16.02 -5.73
N GLY A 45 9.18 15.08 -6.53
CA GLY A 45 8.59 13.75 -6.68
C GLY A 45 8.50 12.99 -5.36
N GLY A 46 9.56 13.05 -4.54
CA GLY A 46 9.56 12.47 -3.20
C GLY A 46 8.53 13.09 -2.24
N CYS A 47 8.37 14.40 -2.27
CA CYS A 47 7.33 15.09 -1.49
C CYS A 47 5.92 14.68 -1.92
N LEU A 48 5.66 14.61 -3.23
CA LEU A 48 4.37 14.18 -3.77
C LEU A 48 4.08 12.72 -3.44
N GLU A 49 5.06 11.82 -3.62
CA GLU A 49 4.95 10.40 -3.24
C GLU A 49 4.59 10.26 -1.75
N ASN A 50 5.31 10.96 -0.86
CA ASN A 50 5.05 10.87 0.57
C ASN A 50 3.67 11.44 0.93
N GLY A 51 3.25 12.54 0.28
CA GLY A 51 1.92 13.11 0.45
C GLY A 51 0.81 12.13 0.06
N LEU A 52 0.94 11.46 -1.10
CA LEU A 52 -0.02 10.45 -1.56
C LEU A 52 -0.10 9.26 -0.59
N VAL A 53 1.05 8.74 -0.16
CA VAL A 53 1.10 7.60 0.76
C VAL A 53 0.49 7.95 2.12
N SER A 54 0.80 9.12 2.68
CA SER A 54 0.20 9.56 3.95
C SER A 54 -1.31 9.77 3.83
N TRP A 55 -1.77 10.29 2.69
CA TRP A 55 -3.20 10.46 2.42
C TRP A 55 -3.94 9.12 2.36
N GLU A 56 -3.40 8.15 1.62
CA GLU A 56 -3.98 6.80 1.53
C GLU A 56 -3.98 6.08 2.89
N GLN A 57 -2.91 6.25 3.66
CA GLN A 57 -2.79 5.70 5.00
C GLN A 57 -3.89 6.22 5.94
N GLU A 58 -4.19 7.52 5.88
CA GLU A 58 -5.26 8.13 6.68
C GLU A 58 -6.65 7.67 6.21
N ILE A 59 -6.88 7.60 4.89
CA ILE A 59 -8.13 7.06 4.34
C ILE A 59 -8.37 5.63 4.83
N LEU A 60 -7.32 4.78 4.79
CA LEU A 60 -7.41 3.40 5.26
C LEU A 60 -7.68 3.34 6.76
N GLN A 61 -6.99 4.16 7.56
CA GLN A 61 -7.19 4.21 9.00
C GLN A 61 -8.61 4.63 9.36
N GLN A 62 -9.12 5.70 8.73
CA GLN A 62 -10.49 6.14 8.92
C GLN A 62 -11.50 5.05 8.55
N ALA A 63 -11.29 4.37 7.42
CA ALA A 63 -12.17 3.28 6.97
C ALA A 63 -12.19 2.09 7.94
N VAL A 64 -11.03 1.71 8.49
CA VAL A 64 -10.93 0.64 9.49
C VAL A 64 -11.57 1.03 10.80
N VAL A 65 -11.40 2.27 11.27
CA VAL A 65 -12.07 2.76 12.48
C VAL A 65 -13.59 2.75 12.29
N GLU A 66 -14.07 3.22 11.15
CA GLU A 66 -15.49 3.30 10.83
C GLU A 66 -16.13 1.91 10.73
N ALA A 67 -15.56 1.00 9.93
CA ALA A 67 -16.02 -0.38 9.83
C ALA A 67 -15.87 -1.13 11.17
N GLY A 68 -14.79 -0.86 11.90
CA GLY A 68 -14.53 -1.42 13.23
C GLY A 68 -15.62 -1.07 14.25
N ARG A 69 -16.26 0.10 14.14
CA ARG A 69 -17.42 0.45 14.99
C ARG A 69 -18.58 -0.52 14.84
N GLN A 70 -18.77 -1.11 13.67
CA GLN A 70 -19.83 -2.12 13.48
C GLN A 70 -19.54 -3.41 14.26
N ILE A 71 -18.26 -3.78 14.41
CA ILE A 71 -17.83 -4.89 15.27
C ILE A 71 -17.95 -4.49 16.75
N TYR A 72 -17.56 -3.25 17.08
CA TYR A 72 -17.64 -2.70 18.44
C TYR A 72 -19.06 -2.76 19.02
N THR A 73 -20.07 -2.37 18.23
CA THR A 73 -21.48 -2.39 18.66
C THR A 73 -22.17 -3.74 18.45
N GLY A 74 -21.50 -4.70 17.81
CA GLY A 74 -22.10 -5.99 17.45
C GLY A 74 -23.00 -5.96 16.21
N SER A 75 -23.20 -4.80 15.57
CA SER A 75 -24.04 -4.67 14.38
C SER A 75 -23.57 -5.57 13.23
N PHE A 76 -22.26 -5.68 13.02
CA PHE A 76 -21.69 -6.53 11.96
C PHE A 76 -22.04 -8.00 12.19
N GLN A 77 -21.96 -8.45 13.44
CA GLN A 77 -22.28 -9.79 13.88
C GLN A 77 -23.77 -10.03 13.67
N THR A 78 -24.64 -9.15 14.17
CA THR A 78 -26.10 -9.32 14.02
C THR A 78 -26.56 -9.39 12.56
N THR A 79 -25.99 -8.57 11.67
CA THR A 79 -26.35 -8.59 10.24
C THR A 79 -25.84 -9.84 9.52
N ASN A 80 -24.76 -10.45 10.02
CA ASN A 80 -24.15 -11.65 9.45
C ASN A 80 -24.44 -12.91 10.29
N ALA A 81 -25.53 -12.90 11.05
CA ALA A 81 -25.94 -14.03 11.85
C ALA A 81 -26.11 -15.30 11.01
N GLY A 82 -25.57 -16.42 11.50
CA GLY A 82 -25.63 -17.72 10.82
C GLY A 82 -24.52 -17.96 9.79
N VAL A 83 -23.63 -17.00 9.54
CA VAL A 83 -22.44 -17.22 8.70
C VAL A 83 -21.30 -17.72 9.59
N THR A 84 -20.90 -18.96 9.40
CA THR A 84 -19.77 -19.58 10.14
C THR A 84 -18.46 -19.57 9.35
N ASP A 85 -18.51 -19.33 8.04
CA ASP A 85 -17.33 -19.25 7.19
C ASP A 85 -16.57 -17.93 7.39
N ALA A 86 -15.35 -18.04 7.92
CA ALA A 86 -14.44 -16.93 8.16
C ALA A 86 -14.09 -16.17 6.87
N ALA A 87 -13.91 -16.86 5.74
CA ALA A 87 -13.55 -16.22 4.48
C ALA A 87 -14.67 -15.29 3.97
N THR A 88 -15.92 -15.75 4.08
CA THR A 88 -17.11 -14.95 3.76
C THR A 88 -17.23 -13.73 4.68
N LEU A 89 -17.05 -13.90 5.99
CA LEU A 89 -17.11 -12.78 6.95
C LEU A 89 -16.03 -11.73 6.66
N MET A 90 -14.80 -12.16 6.36
CA MET A 90 -13.73 -11.24 5.97
C MET A 90 -14.07 -10.48 4.68
N SER A 91 -14.63 -11.15 3.67
CA SER A 91 -15.05 -10.49 2.43
C SER A 91 -16.14 -9.44 2.68
N ARG A 92 -17.10 -9.73 3.55
CA ARG A 92 -18.15 -8.79 3.96
C ARG A 92 -17.58 -7.62 4.77
N PHE A 93 -16.63 -7.88 5.67
CA PHE A 93 -15.96 -6.82 6.42
C PHE A 93 -15.09 -5.92 5.52
N ARG A 94 -14.38 -6.52 4.55
CA ARG A 94 -13.67 -5.79 3.52
C ARG A 94 -14.61 -4.87 2.72
N ASN A 95 -15.79 -5.38 2.36
CA ASN A 95 -16.81 -4.55 1.70
C ASN A 95 -17.25 -3.38 2.59
N ALA A 96 -17.41 -3.59 3.90
CA ALA A 96 -17.72 -2.52 4.85
C ALA A 96 -16.61 -1.46 4.95
N ILE A 97 -15.33 -1.84 4.88
CA ILE A 97 -14.19 -0.89 4.82
C ILE A 97 -14.28 -0.03 3.54
N CYS A 98 -14.60 -0.66 2.42
CA CYS A 98 -14.60 -0.01 1.12
C CYS A 98 -15.90 0.73 0.77
N THR A 99 -16.91 0.66 1.63
CA THR A 99 -18.18 1.36 1.43
C THR A 99 -18.25 2.48 2.46
N GLN A 100 -18.73 3.64 2.04
CA GLN A 100 -18.96 4.79 2.90
C GLN A 100 -20.30 4.61 3.65
N PRO A 101 -20.57 5.37 4.73
CA PRO A 101 -21.83 5.27 5.47
C PRO A 101 -23.07 5.55 4.61
N ASN A 102 -22.91 6.35 3.55
CA ASN A 102 -23.97 6.70 2.60
C ASN A 102 -24.22 5.61 1.54
N GLY A 103 -23.55 4.45 1.63
CA GLY A 103 -23.67 3.34 0.69
C GLY A 103 -22.87 3.50 -0.62
N ALA A 104 -22.14 4.61 -0.79
CA ALA A 104 -21.29 4.80 -1.95
C ALA A 104 -19.93 4.08 -1.78
N ALA A 105 -19.31 3.69 -2.89
CA ALA A 105 -17.94 3.20 -2.88
C ALA A 105 -17.00 4.28 -2.32
N ARG A 106 -16.07 3.89 -1.45
CA ARG A 106 -15.03 4.78 -0.91
C ARG A 106 -14.05 5.12 -2.02
N ILE A 107 -13.74 6.41 -2.15
CA ILE A 107 -12.75 6.88 -3.11
C ILE A 107 -11.38 6.55 -2.53
N THR A 108 -10.73 5.55 -3.11
CA THR A 108 -9.38 5.09 -2.72
C THR A 108 -8.52 5.01 -3.98
N ILE A 109 -7.22 5.30 -3.84
CA ILE A 109 -6.25 5.02 -4.92
C ILE A 109 -5.99 3.51 -5.03
N PHE A 110 -5.99 2.82 -3.89
CA PHE A 110 -5.81 1.37 -3.85
C PHE A 110 -7.09 0.62 -4.24
N ASN A 111 -6.91 -0.57 -4.81
CA ASN A 111 -8.03 -1.44 -5.15
C ASN A 111 -8.57 -2.12 -3.88
N CYS A 112 -9.84 -1.89 -3.56
CA CYS A 112 -10.53 -2.55 -2.46
C CYS A 112 -10.40 -4.09 -2.48
N ALA A 113 -10.38 -4.71 -3.66
CA ALA A 113 -10.25 -6.16 -3.78
C ALA A 113 -8.93 -6.69 -3.18
N ASN A 114 -7.89 -5.87 -3.13
CA ASN A 114 -6.58 -6.24 -2.60
C ASN A 114 -6.47 -6.02 -1.08
N VAL A 115 -7.48 -5.40 -0.46
CA VAL A 115 -7.49 -5.18 0.99
C VAL A 115 -7.63 -6.54 1.68
N ARG A 116 -6.64 -6.87 2.51
CA ARG A 116 -6.64 -8.02 3.41
C ARG A 116 -7.07 -7.58 4.78
N VAL A 117 -7.89 -8.38 5.44
CA VAL A 117 -8.47 -8.07 6.74
C VAL A 117 -7.98 -9.09 7.76
N SER A 118 -7.67 -8.61 8.97
CA SER A 118 -7.45 -9.45 10.14
C SER A 118 -8.33 -8.96 11.29
N VAL A 119 -9.20 -9.82 11.81
CA VAL A 119 -9.99 -9.55 13.01
C VAL A 119 -9.68 -10.65 14.00
N THR A 120 -9.04 -10.32 15.12
CA THR A 120 -8.61 -11.30 16.12
C THR A 120 -8.99 -10.84 17.52
N GLN A 121 -9.14 -11.79 18.42
CA GLN A 121 -9.44 -11.51 19.83
C GLN A 121 -8.16 -11.54 20.66
N ALA A 122 -8.00 -10.56 21.55
CA ALA A 122 -6.98 -10.53 22.58
C ALA A 122 -7.57 -10.89 23.95
N SER A 123 -6.78 -11.50 24.83
CA SER A 123 -7.19 -11.80 26.20
C SER A 123 -7.16 -10.56 27.10
N ASN A 124 -6.23 -9.65 26.85
CA ASN A 124 -6.09 -8.37 27.54
C ASN A 124 -5.45 -7.32 26.61
N TYR A 125 -5.46 -6.04 27.00
CA TYR A 125 -4.87 -4.95 26.21
C TYR A 125 -3.35 -5.05 26.09
N ALA A 126 -2.64 -5.62 27.07
CA ALA A 126 -1.19 -5.77 27.00
C ALA A 126 -0.76 -6.86 26.00
N SER A 127 -1.61 -7.88 25.80
CA SER A 127 -1.42 -8.91 24.77
C SER A 127 -2.04 -8.55 23.41
N ALA A 128 -2.65 -7.38 23.29
CA ALA A 128 -3.32 -6.96 22.06
C ALA A 128 -2.30 -6.46 21.04
N ALA A 129 -1.56 -7.39 20.45
CA ALA A 129 -0.49 -7.11 19.49
C ALA A 129 -1.00 -7.23 18.05
N PRO A 130 -0.90 -6.16 17.24
CA PRO A 130 -1.06 -6.24 15.80
C PRO A 130 -0.23 -7.32 15.12
N VAL A 131 -0.84 -8.06 14.19
CA VAL A 131 -0.10 -9.02 13.35
C VAL A 131 0.56 -8.25 12.21
N SER A 132 1.82 -8.57 11.92
CA SER A 132 2.51 -8.01 10.75
C SER A 132 1.87 -8.59 9.45
N PRO A 133 1.46 -7.75 8.49
CA PRO A 133 0.90 -8.19 7.21
C PRO A 133 1.95 -8.77 6.27
N VAL A 134 3.23 -8.51 6.54
CA VAL A 134 4.37 -8.98 5.76
C VAL A 134 5.19 -9.93 6.62
N ALA A 135 5.62 -11.04 6.03
CA ALA A 135 6.57 -11.97 6.62
C ALA A 135 7.81 -12.05 5.73
N THR A 136 8.98 -12.00 6.34
CA THR A 136 10.27 -12.19 5.66
C THR A 136 10.67 -13.65 5.80
N ASP A 137 10.95 -14.31 4.68
CA ASP A 137 11.42 -15.68 4.68
C ASP A 137 12.90 -15.78 5.12
N ALA A 138 13.40 -17.00 5.29
CA ALA A 138 14.81 -17.24 5.64
C ALA A 138 15.80 -16.78 4.56
N ASN A 139 15.34 -16.52 3.34
CA ASN A 139 16.14 -16.01 2.23
C ASN A 139 16.16 -14.48 2.16
N GLY A 140 15.48 -13.79 3.09
CA GLY A 140 15.39 -12.32 3.14
C GLY A 140 14.33 -11.74 2.21
N VAL A 141 13.49 -12.56 1.57
CA VAL A 141 12.39 -12.12 0.72
C VAL A 141 11.17 -11.83 1.59
N SER A 142 10.68 -10.59 1.52
CA SER A 142 9.47 -10.17 2.22
C SER A 142 8.25 -10.34 1.30
N ASP A 143 7.25 -11.09 1.73
CA ASP A 143 5.96 -11.26 1.04
C ASP A 143 4.81 -11.26 2.06
N TRP A 144 3.57 -11.33 1.57
CA TRP A 144 2.39 -11.37 2.39
C TRP A 144 2.42 -12.51 3.42
N ASN A 145 2.16 -12.17 4.68
CA ASN A 145 2.02 -13.14 5.74
C ASN A 145 0.73 -13.96 5.54
N ALA A 146 0.88 -15.27 5.38
CA ALA A 146 -0.24 -16.20 5.22
C ALA A 146 -1.18 -16.24 6.44
N ASN A 147 -0.67 -15.91 7.63
CA ASN A 147 -1.44 -15.88 8.88
C ASN A 147 -2.14 -14.54 9.14
N PHE A 148 -1.87 -13.51 8.32
CA PHE A 148 -2.53 -12.21 8.46
C PHE A 148 -4.04 -12.28 8.17
N PRO A 149 -4.52 -12.87 7.05
CA PRO A 149 -5.94 -13.04 6.82
C PRO A 149 -6.55 -14.02 7.84
N SER A 150 -7.20 -13.48 8.86
CA SER A 150 -7.84 -14.28 9.91
C SER A 150 -9.07 -13.58 10.45
N TYR A 151 -10.07 -14.34 10.85
CA TYR A 151 -11.27 -13.82 11.48
C TYR A 151 -11.65 -14.65 12.68
N THR A 152 -11.75 -13.97 13.82
CA THR A 152 -12.34 -14.49 15.05
C THR A 152 -13.58 -13.68 15.32
N CYS A 153 -14.70 -14.37 15.50
CA CYS A 153 -15.97 -13.73 15.80
C CYS A 153 -15.86 -13.03 17.17
N ALA A 154 -16.25 -11.75 17.24
CA ALA A 154 -16.16 -11.03 18.49
C ALA A 154 -17.31 -11.43 19.42
N GLY A 155 -16.99 -11.83 20.64
CA GLY A 155 -17.97 -12.03 21.70
C GLY A 155 -18.32 -10.73 22.41
N ALA A 156 -19.41 -10.73 23.18
CA ALA A 156 -19.76 -9.63 24.08
C ALA A 156 -18.59 -9.36 25.06
N SER A 157 -18.22 -8.08 25.23
CA SER A 157 -17.09 -7.68 26.09
C SER A 157 -15.72 -8.25 25.71
N ALA A 158 -15.56 -8.83 24.51
CA ALA A 158 -14.26 -9.28 24.00
C ALA A 158 -13.38 -8.08 23.61
N ILE A 159 -12.07 -8.21 23.83
CA ILE A 159 -11.09 -7.24 23.31
C ILE A 159 -10.71 -7.69 21.91
N MET A 160 -10.97 -6.87 20.92
CA MET A 160 -10.75 -7.18 19.51
C MET A 160 -9.67 -6.29 18.93
N ILE A 161 -8.86 -6.89 18.06
CA ILE A 161 -7.90 -6.24 17.19
C ILE A 161 -8.47 -6.33 15.78
N VAL A 162 -8.76 -5.19 15.18
CA VAL A 162 -9.26 -5.09 13.80
C VAL A 162 -8.20 -4.43 12.96
N GLN A 163 -7.83 -5.08 11.87
CA GLN A 163 -6.74 -4.65 11.00
C GLN A 163 -7.13 -4.79 9.55
N ALA A 164 -6.61 -3.89 8.74
CA ALA A 164 -6.60 -4.03 7.30
C ALA A 164 -5.21 -3.72 6.77
N ALA A 165 -4.80 -4.43 5.73
CA ALA A 165 -3.57 -4.15 5.01
C ALA A 165 -3.83 -4.21 3.51
N VAL A 166 -3.17 -3.34 2.74
CA VAL A 166 -3.30 -3.26 1.29
C VAL A 166 -1.97 -2.90 0.66
N ASP A 167 -1.70 -3.41 -0.53
CA ASP A 167 -0.54 -3.03 -1.32
C ASP A 167 -0.84 -1.87 -2.26
N VAL A 168 0.07 -0.91 -2.29
CA VAL A 168 0.02 0.30 -3.12
C VAL A 168 1.27 0.37 -4.00
N PRO A 169 1.14 0.77 -5.27
CA PRO A 169 2.28 0.93 -6.16
C PRO A 169 3.09 2.16 -5.76
N VAL A 170 4.41 2.07 -5.86
CA VAL A 170 5.29 3.25 -5.72
C VAL A 170 5.32 4.00 -7.05
N PHE A 171 4.91 5.27 -7.06
CA PHE A 171 4.79 6.06 -8.29
C PHE A 171 6.12 6.67 -8.72
N PHE A 172 6.92 7.15 -7.77
CA PHE A 172 8.20 7.83 -8.03
C PHE A 172 9.41 7.05 -7.48
N PRO A 173 9.96 6.05 -8.20
CA PRO A 173 11.11 5.27 -7.75
C PRO A 173 12.46 6.00 -7.89
N LEU A 174 12.47 7.25 -8.36
CA LEU A 174 13.67 8.04 -8.72
C LEU A 174 14.69 8.20 -7.60
N LEU A 175 14.23 8.21 -6.35
CA LEU A 175 15.09 8.34 -5.16
C LEU A 175 15.46 6.98 -4.54
N GLY A 176 15.28 5.89 -5.28
CA GLY A 176 15.65 4.55 -4.82
C GLY A 176 14.87 4.12 -3.59
N SER A 177 13.53 4.27 -3.62
CA SER A 177 12.65 4.04 -2.48
C SER A 177 12.95 2.70 -1.79
N THR A 178 13.69 2.76 -0.69
CA THR A 178 13.99 1.65 0.23
C THR A 178 12.76 1.21 1.04
N SER A 179 11.58 1.71 0.70
CA SER A 179 10.34 1.56 1.45
C SER A 179 9.35 0.57 0.80
N SER A 180 9.75 -0.14 -0.26
CA SER A 180 8.94 -1.24 -0.80
C SER A 180 9.08 -2.47 0.10
N ASN A 181 8.02 -2.79 0.83
CA ASN A 181 7.98 -3.95 1.74
C ASN A 181 7.65 -5.27 1.02
N LEU A 182 7.22 -5.20 -0.24
CA LEU A 182 6.80 -6.36 -1.03
C LEU A 182 7.57 -6.47 -2.35
N PRO A 183 7.58 -7.67 -2.97
CA PRO A 183 8.14 -7.87 -4.30
C PRO A 183 7.36 -7.02 -5.32
N ASN A 184 8.04 -6.62 -6.39
CA ASN A 184 7.51 -5.78 -7.48
C ASN A 184 7.30 -4.31 -7.13
N LYS A 185 8.13 -3.72 -6.25
CA LYS A 185 8.09 -2.28 -5.90
C LYS A 185 6.75 -1.84 -5.33
N ARG A 186 6.16 -2.71 -4.49
CA ARG A 186 4.89 -2.42 -3.81
C ARG A 186 5.15 -2.10 -2.35
N ARG A 187 4.41 -1.12 -1.84
CA ARG A 187 4.42 -0.74 -0.43
C ARG A 187 3.15 -1.27 0.22
N VAL A 188 3.26 -1.79 1.43
CA VAL A 188 2.09 -2.18 2.21
C VAL A 188 1.71 -1.03 3.13
N LEU A 189 0.43 -0.66 3.09
CA LEU A 189 -0.21 0.19 4.08
C LEU A 189 -0.97 -0.70 5.04
N GLN A 190 -0.92 -0.38 6.33
CA GLN A 190 -1.63 -1.12 7.36
C GLN A 190 -2.35 -0.14 8.27
N ALA A 191 -3.59 -0.46 8.58
CA ALA A 191 -4.38 0.21 9.60
C ALA A 191 -4.79 -0.81 10.66
N ALA A 192 -4.79 -0.38 11.91
CA ALA A 192 -5.22 -1.21 13.03
C ALA A 192 -5.95 -0.36 14.07
N THR A 193 -6.95 -0.98 14.70
CA THR A 193 -7.65 -0.44 15.86
C THR A 193 -7.88 -1.56 16.87
N VAL A 194 -7.80 -1.22 18.14
CA VAL A 194 -8.00 -2.15 19.25
C VAL A 194 -9.06 -1.58 20.16
N PHE A 195 -10.07 -2.36 20.48
CA PHE A 195 -11.18 -1.92 21.32
C PHE A 195 -11.82 -3.09 22.06
N LYS A 196 -12.58 -2.78 23.11
CA LYS A 196 -13.43 -3.75 23.80
C LYS A 196 -14.86 -3.60 23.31
N VAL A 197 -15.42 -4.69 22.83
CA VAL A 197 -16.77 -4.75 22.26
C VAL A 197 -17.82 -4.50 23.34
N GLU A 198 -18.92 -3.85 22.95
CA GLU A 198 -20.04 -3.58 23.85
C GLU A 198 -20.65 -4.88 24.41
N PRO A 199 -21.23 -4.85 25.62
CA PRO A 199 -21.98 -5.98 26.15
C PRO A 199 -23.33 -6.09 25.44
N TYR A 200 -23.36 -6.70 24.25
CA TYR A 200 -24.60 -7.00 23.56
C TYR A 200 -25.14 -8.39 23.90
N THR A 201 -26.46 -8.54 23.87
CA THR A 201 -27.19 -9.71 24.38
C THR A 201 -27.10 -10.95 23.48
N THR A 202 -26.48 -10.85 22.31
CA THR A 202 -26.46 -11.93 21.30
C THR A 202 -25.23 -12.85 21.46
N LYS A 203 -25.31 -13.72 22.47
CA LYS A 203 -24.37 -14.84 22.68
C LYS A 203 -24.36 -15.86 21.51
N SER A 204 -25.23 -15.72 20.51
CA SER A 204 -25.55 -16.74 19.50
C SER A 204 -25.04 -16.46 18.07
N VAL A 205 -24.29 -15.38 17.81
CA VAL A 205 -23.82 -15.09 16.44
C VAL A 205 -22.49 -15.81 16.11
N CYS A 206 -21.79 -16.29 17.13
CA CYS A 206 -20.44 -16.85 17.04
C CYS A 206 -20.39 -18.32 17.49
N SER A 207 -21.45 -19.10 17.26
CA SER A 207 -21.51 -20.54 17.57
C SER A 207 -21.29 -21.38 16.32
#